data_AF-A0A7C7YDZ5-F1
#
_entry.id   AF-A0A7C7YDZ5-F1
#
_cell.length_a   1.000
_cell.length_b   1.000
_cell.length_c   1.000
_cell.angle_alpha   90.00
_cell.angle_beta   90.00
_cell.angle_gamma   90.00
#
_symmetry.space_group_name_H-M   'P 1'
#
loop_
_entity.id
_entity.type
_entity.pdbx_description
1 polymer ?
#
loop_
_entity_poly.entity_id
_entity_poly.type
_entity_poly.pdbx_seq_one_letter_code
_entity_poly.pdbx_strand_id
1 'polypeptide(L)'
;MSHYVPTTYRTHTLGEIQSKGAELVDSEVTVAGFMEANRGKGAICFVDLRDGTGKTQVFLKQDNIGEEALDMVQRMTRESTLQFTGTVSQKRPPKTKEGEPTPPPAYEVVATSVNLIARAQAPLPLGVTDTVHVALDTRLDN
;
A
#
# COMPACT_ATOMS: atom_id res chain seq x y z
N MET A 1 -16.28 -15.89 3.38
CA MET A 1 -15.68 -14.54 3.29
C MET A 1 -16.81 -13.54 3.31
N SER A 2 -16.76 -12.54 4.18
CA SER A 2 -17.76 -11.45 4.18
C SER A 2 -17.63 -10.64 2.90
N HIS A 3 -18.76 -10.31 2.29
CA HIS A 3 -18.80 -9.42 1.13
C HIS A 3 -18.50 -8.00 1.61
N TYR A 4 -17.36 -7.43 1.19
CA TYR A 4 -17.05 -6.04 1.50
C TYR A 4 -18.00 -5.11 0.73
N VAL A 5 -18.46 -4.04 1.38
CA VAL A 5 -19.32 -3.03 0.76
C VAL A 5 -18.48 -1.77 0.52
N PRO A 6 -18.41 -1.25 -0.71
CA PRO A 6 -17.70 0.00 -1.01
C PRO A 6 -18.12 1.16 -0.10
N THR A 7 -17.17 2.03 0.22
CA THR A 7 -17.40 3.25 0.99
C THR A 7 -16.80 4.44 0.27
N THR A 8 -17.02 5.65 0.79
CA THR A 8 -16.36 6.87 0.29
C THR A 8 -14.82 6.77 0.29
N TYR A 9 -14.25 5.96 1.20
CA TYR A 9 -12.79 5.87 1.33
C TYR A 9 -12.16 4.78 0.46
N ARG A 10 -12.89 3.73 0.09
CA ARG A 10 -12.36 2.65 -0.75
C ARG A 10 -13.47 1.84 -1.43
N THR A 11 -13.20 1.44 -2.66
CA THR A 11 -14.06 0.52 -3.43
C THR A 11 -13.77 -0.94 -3.12
N HIS A 12 -12.51 -1.26 -2.82
CA HIS A 12 -12.05 -2.61 -2.50
C HIS A 12 -11.14 -2.60 -1.27
N THR A 13 -11.13 -3.71 -0.54
CA THR A 13 -10.13 -3.94 0.51
C THR A 13 -8.78 -4.33 -0.10
N LEU A 14 -7.68 -4.16 0.65
CA LEU A 14 -6.37 -4.57 0.14
C LEU A 14 -6.27 -6.09 -0.07
N GLY A 15 -6.96 -6.86 0.78
CA GLY A 15 -7.12 -8.30 0.61
C GLY A 15 -7.86 -8.67 -0.68
N GLU A 16 -8.91 -7.93 -1.04
CA GLU A 16 -9.63 -8.15 -2.31
C GLU A 16 -8.75 -7.88 -3.53
N ILE A 17 -7.89 -6.85 -3.50
CA ILE A 17 -6.94 -6.60 -4.59
C ILE A 17 -6.05 -7.83 -4.84
N GLN A 18 -5.59 -8.52 -3.79
CA GLN A 18 -4.81 -9.74 -3.96
C GLN A 18 -5.68 -10.93 -4.39
N SER A 19 -6.79 -11.18 -3.71
CA SER A 19 -7.59 -12.40 -3.95
C SER A 19 -8.39 -12.38 -5.26
N LYS A 20 -8.81 -11.21 -5.72
CA LYS A 20 -9.61 -11.00 -6.94
C LYS A 20 -8.83 -10.31 -8.05
N GLY A 21 -7.52 -10.10 -7.85
CA GLY A 21 -6.72 -9.25 -8.72
C GLY A 21 -6.73 -9.68 -10.19
N ALA A 22 -6.84 -10.98 -10.48
CA ALA A 22 -6.96 -11.50 -11.84
C ALA A 22 -8.18 -10.94 -12.59
N GLU A 23 -9.31 -10.81 -11.90
CA GLU A 23 -10.56 -10.28 -12.44
C GLU A 23 -10.56 -8.74 -12.48
N LEU A 24 -9.78 -8.12 -11.61
CA LEU A 24 -9.72 -6.67 -11.45
C LEU A 24 -8.67 -6.01 -12.34
N VAL A 25 -7.78 -6.75 -13.02
CA VAL A 25 -6.77 -6.16 -13.91
C VAL A 25 -7.43 -5.17 -14.87
N ASP A 26 -6.79 -4.03 -15.07
CA ASP A 26 -7.26 -2.90 -15.88
C ASP A 26 -8.48 -2.16 -15.32
N SER A 27 -9.04 -2.60 -14.19
CA SER A 27 -10.13 -1.88 -13.49
C SER A 27 -9.58 -0.75 -12.62
N GLU A 28 -10.30 0.37 -12.61
CA GLU A 28 -10.05 1.46 -11.67
C GLU A 28 -10.58 1.10 -10.27
N VAL A 29 -9.75 1.30 -9.25
CA VAL A 29 -10.09 1.07 -7.86
C VAL A 29 -9.63 2.23 -6.99
N THR A 30 -10.32 2.43 -5.87
CA THR A 30 -9.86 3.30 -4.78
C THR A 30 -9.55 2.42 -3.57
N VAL A 31 -8.34 2.56 -3.04
CA VAL A 31 -7.86 1.82 -1.87
C VAL A 31 -7.35 2.80 -0.82
N ALA A 32 -7.46 2.43 0.45
CA ALA A 32 -6.98 3.26 1.55
C ALA A 32 -6.39 2.38 2.67
N GLY A 33 -5.38 2.89 3.35
CA GLY A 33 -4.71 2.18 4.44
C GLY A 33 -3.55 2.97 5.03
N PHE A 34 -2.81 2.30 5.91
CA PHE A 34 -1.60 2.81 6.53
C PHE A 34 -0.40 2.54 5.63
N MET A 35 0.39 3.58 5.36
CA MET A 35 1.64 3.44 4.61
C MET A 35 2.70 2.79 5.51
N GLU A 36 2.94 1.50 5.31
CA GLU A 36 3.94 0.74 6.07
C GLU A 36 5.36 1.17 5.71
N ALA A 37 5.59 1.34 4.41
CA ALA A 37 6.84 1.81 3.83
C ALA A 37 6.61 2.50 2.49
N ASN A 38 7.50 3.41 2.14
CA ASN A 38 7.64 3.90 0.77
C ASN A 38 9.10 3.73 0.31
N ARG A 39 9.28 3.55 -1.00
CA ARG A 39 10.58 3.40 -1.67
C ARG A 39 10.58 4.28 -2.90
N GLY A 40 10.89 5.56 -2.70
CA GLY A 40 11.07 6.56 -3.75
C GLY A 40 12.46 6.50 -4.39
N LYS A 41 12.53 6.62 -5.73
CA LYS A 41 13.78 6.84 -6.46
C LYS A 41 13.51 7.61 -7.75
N GLY A 42 13.87 8.89 -7.77
CA GLY A 42 13.61 9.76 -8.92
C GLY A 42 12.11 9.86 -9.21
N ALA A 43 11.72 9.64 -10.47
CA ALA A 43 10.35 9.77 -10.97
C ALA A 43 9.40 8.61 -10.60
N ILE A 44 9.78 7.72 -9.68
CA ILE A 44 8.95 6.59 -9.25
C ILE A 44 8.96 6.41 -7.73
N CYS A 45 7.87 5.86 -7.19
CA CYS A 45 7.78 5.44 -5.81
C CYS A 45 6.93 4.17 -5.67
N PHE A 46 7.37 3.24 -4.82
CA PHE A 46 6.57 2.10 -4.41
C PHE A 46 6.11 2.29 -2.97
N VAL A 47 4.82 2.19 -2.74
CA VAL A 47 4.20 2.28 -1.42
C VAL A 47 3.68 0.90 -1.02
N ASP A 48 4.10 0.39 0.14
CA ASP A 48 3.45 -0.76 0.76
C ASP A 48 2.31 -0.24 1.64
N LEU A 49 1.08 -0.51 1.23
CA LEU A 49 -0.12 -0.11 1.95
C LEU A 49 -0.66 -1.31 2.75
N ARG A 50 -1.06 -1.06 3.99
CA ARG A 50 -1.60 -2.07 4.91
C ARG A 50 -2.95 -1.66 5.47
N ASP A 51 -3.87 -2.62 5.60
CA ASP A 51 -5.09 -2.50 6.38
C ASP A 51 -5.35 -3.78 7.17
N GLY A 52 -6.52 -3.90 7.82
CA GLY A 52 -6.90 -5.11 8.56
C GLY A 52 -7.17 -6.35 7.70
N THR A 53 -7.16 -6.23 6.37
CA THR A 53 -7.45 -7.32 5.43
C THR A 53 -6.19 -7.85 4.73
N GLY A 54 -5.11 -7.08 4.72
CA GLY A 54 -3.86 -7.49 4.12
C GLY A 54 -2.97 -6.32 3.71
N LYS A 55 -2.11 -6.59 2.73
CA LYS A 55 -1.17 -5.61 2.17
C LYS A 55 -1.26 -5.62 0.66
N THR A 56 -1.10 -4.45 0.06
CA THR A 56 -1.01 -4.28 -1.40
C THR A 56 0.01 -3.19 -1.73
N GLN A 57 0.78 -3.43 -2.79
CA GLN A 57 1.68 -2.43 -3.32
C GLN A 57 0.90 -1.40 -4.14
N VAL A 58 1.19 -0.12 -3.91
CA VAL A 58 0.76 0.97 -4.79
C VAL A 58 1.99 1.50 -5.51
N PHE A 59 1.93 1.55 -6.83
CA PHE A 59 3.01 2.01 -7.68
C PHE A 59 2.70 3.41 -8.22
N LEU A 60 3.59 4.35 -7.95
CA LEU A 60 3.50 5.73 -8.40
C LEU A 60 4.56 5.98 -9.47
N LYS A 61 4.14 6.66 -10.55
CA LYS A 61 5.01 7.23 -11.58
C LYS A 61 4.69 8.72 -11.70
N GLN A 62 5.72 9.55 -11.81
CA GLN A 62 5.57 11.01 -11.95
C GLN A 62 4.63 11.39 -13.09
N ASP A 63 4.76 10.74 -14.25
CA ASP A 63 3.93 11.00 -15.44
C ASP A 63 2.43 10.74 -15.20
N ASN A 64 2.09 9.88 -14.24
CA ASN A 64 0.70 9.51 -13.94
C ASN A 64 0.08 10.36 -12.83
N ILE A 65 0.84 10.65 -11.77
CA ILE A 65 0.31 11.25 -10.53
C ILE A 65 0.74 12.72 -10.34
N GLY A 66 1.72 13.19 -11.11
CA GLY A 66 2.34 14.50 -10.97
C GLY A 66 3.51 14.53 -9.98
N GLU A 67 4.42 15.47 -10.19
CA GLU A 67 5.63 15.65 -9.38
C GLU A 67 5.32 15.99 -7.91
N GLU A 68 4.40 16.91 -7.68
CA GLU A 68 4.03 17.37 -6.33
C GLU A 68 3.48 16.23 -5.48
N ALA A 69 2.53 15.45 -6.03
CA ALA A 69 1.94 14.31 -5.34
C ALA A 69 2.98 13.21 -5.08
N LEU A 70 3.88 12.97 -6.04
CA LEU A 70 4.96 12.01 -5.90
C LEU A 70 5.95 12.42 -4.78
N ASP A 71 6.42 13.68 -4.77
CA ASP A 71 7.33 14.21 -3.74
C ASP A 71 6.66 14.17 -2.35
N MET A 72 5.38 14.54 -2.27
CA MET A 72 4.59 14.46 -1.04
C MET A 72 4.60 13.03 -0.46
N VAL A 73 4.35 12.02 -1.28
CA VAL A 73 4.35 10.61 -0.84
C VAL A 73 5.75 10.13 -0.46
N GLN A 74 6.79 10.51 -1.21
CA GLN A 74 8.18 10.12 -0.90
C GLN A 74 8.67 10.70 0.44
N ARG A 75 8.17 11.87 0.85
CA ARG A 75 8.52 12.52 2.13
C ARG A 75 7.60 12.13 3.28
N MET A 76 6.60 11.29 3.02
CA MET A 76 5.60 10.95 4.02
C MET A 76 6.21 10.07 5.13
N THR A 77 5.75 10.29 6.36
CA THR A 77 6.15 9.49 7.52
C THR A 77 5.42 8.14 7.51
N ARG A 78 6.12 7.06 7.92
CA ARG A 78 5.52 5.72 8.10
C ARG A 78 4.25 5.82 8.95
N GLU A 79 3.29 4.96 8.64
CA GLU A 79 1.97 4.87 9.27
C GLU A 79 1.04 6.08 9.00
N SER A 80 1.41 6.99 8.10
CA SER A 80 0.44 7.96 7.58
C SER A 80 -0.67 7.25 6.81
N THR A 81 -1.90 7.74 6.95
CA THR A 81 -3.08 7.17 6.29
C THR A 81 -3.26 7.83 4.93
N LEU A 82 -3.17 7.03 3.87
CA LEU A 82 -3.27 7.46 2.49
C LEU A 82 -4.42 6.75 1.79
N GLN A 83 -5.05 7.47 0.87
CA GLN A 83 -6.01 6.93 -0.09
C GLN A 83 -5.42 7.10 -1.49
N PHE A 84 -5.51 6.05 -2.31
CA PHE A 84 -5.06 6.06 -3.69
C PHE A 84 -6.22 5.65 -4.59
N THR A 85 -6.34 6.33 -5.74
CA THR A 85 -7.12 5.84 -6.88
C THR A 85 -6.16 5.47 -7.99
N GLY A 86 -6.46 4.39 -8.70
CA GLY A 86 -5.60 3.91 -9.78
C GLY A 86 -6.10 2.61 -10.39
N THR A 87 -5.31 2.09 -11.32
CA THR A 87 -5.65 0.89 -12.08
C THR A 87 -4.96 -0.33 -11.50
N VAL A 88 -5.68 -1.43 -11.34
CA VAL A 88 -5.07 -2.69 -10.90
C VAL A 88 -4.20 -3.27 -12.02
N SER A 89 -2.99 -3.69 -11.66
CA SER A 89 -2.04 -4.34 -12.55
C SER A 89 -1.48 -5.59 -11.88
N GLN A 90 -1.13 -6.60 -12.67
CA GLN A 90 -0.33 -7.72 -12.17
C GLN A 90 1.11 -7.24 -11.94
N LYS A 91 1.67 -7.54 -10.76
CA LYS A 91 3.07 -7.25 -10.45
C LYS A 91 3.98 -8.08 -11.34
N ARG A 92 5.11 -7.48 -11.71
CA ARG A 92 6.21 -8.25 -12.28
C ARG A 92 6.66 -9.31 -11.27
N PRO A 93 6.76 -10.59 -11.68
CA PRO A 93 7.20 -11.64 -10.78
C PRO A 93 8.62 -11.36 -10.27
N PRO A 94 8.92 -11.66 -9.01
CA PRO A 94 10.26 -11.51 -8.47
C PRO A 94 11.22 -12.46 -9.21
N LYS A 95 12.49 -12.08 -9.31
CA LYS A 95 13.53 -12.99 -9.80
C LYS A 95 13.71 -14.12 -8.79
N THR A 96 13.44 -15.34 -9.20
CA THR A 96 13.74 -16.55 -8.41
C THR A 96 15.13 -17.08 -8.72
N LYS A 97 15.70 -17.87 -7.81
CA LYS A 97 16.92 -18.62 -8.11
C LYS A 97 16.61 -19.71 -9.14
N GLU A 98 17.64 -20.11 -9.86
CA GLU A 98 17.54 -21.18 -10.86
C GLU A 98 17.02 -22.48 -10.18
N GLY A 99 15.93 -23.03 -10.70
CA GLY A 99 15.26 -24.23 -10.17
C GLY A 99 14.16 -23.98 -9.13
N GLU A 100 13.96 -22.75 -8.64
CA GLU A 100 12.85 -22.43 -7.74
C GLU A 100 11.57 -22.08 -8.53
N PRO A 101 10.38 -22.56 -8.09
CA PRO A 101 9.12 -22.24 -8.75
C PRO A 101 8.83 -20.74 -8.65
N THR A 102 8.26 -20.17 -9.71
CA THR A 102 7.78 -18.78 -9.68
C THR A 102 6.65 -18.66 -8.65
N PRO A 103 6.67 -17.65 -7.77
CA PRO A 103 5.58 -17.41 -6.84
C PRO A 103 4.26 -17.18 -7.55
N PRO A 104 3.11 -17.41 -6.88
CA PRO A 104 1.82 -17.02 -7.39
C PRO A 104 1.78 -15.55 -7.82
N PRO A 105 0.95 -15.19 -8.83
CA PRO A 105 0.75 -13.81 -9.20
C PRO A 105 0.36 -12.96 -7.99
N ALA A 106 0.95 -11.77 -7.93
CA ALA A 106 0.57 -10.74 -6.97
C ALA A 106 0.13 -9.51 -7.76
N TYR A 107 -0.72 -8.69 -7.15
CA TYR A 107 -1.32 -7.54 -7.80
C TYR A 107 -0.92 -6.23 -7.11
N GLU A 108 -0.89 -5.15 -7.88
CA GLU A 108 -0.59 -3.80 -7.43
C GLU A 108 -1.60 -2.81 -7.99
N VAL A 109 -1.66 -1.62 -7.40
CA VAL A 109 -2.45 -0.50 -7.92
C VAL A 109 -1.48 0.53 -8.50
N VAL A 110 -1.61 0.83 -9.79
CA VAL A 110 -0.87 1.92 -10.44
C VAL A 110 -1.64 3.22 -10.22
N ALA A 111 -1.14 4.06 -9.32
CA ALA A 111 -1.87 5.23 -8.85
C ALA A 111 -1.95 6.34 -9.91
N THR A 112 -3.15 6.91 -10.06
CA THR A 112 -3.44 8.13 -10.81
C THR A 112 -3.72 9.31 -9.90
N SER A 113 -4.11 9.07 -8.64
CA SER A 113 -4.25 10.11 -7.62
C SER A 113 -3.95 9.58 -6.22
N VAL A 114 -3.62 10.51 -5.32
CA VAL A 114 -3.42 10.25 -3.90
C VAL A 114 -4.08 11.35 -3.09
N ASN A 115 -4.68 10.96 -1.98
CA ASN A 115 -5.22 11.85 -0.97
C ASN A 115 -4.63 11.49 0.40
N LEU A 116 -4.12 12.51 1.11
CA LEU A 116 -3.66 12.36 2.48
C LEU A 116 -4.86 12.47 3.43
N ILE A 117 -5.18 11.37 4.10
CA ILE A 117 -6.25 11.36 5.11
C ILE A 117 -5.71 11.87 6.45
N ALA A 118 -4.57 11.34 6.89
CA ALA A 118 -3.95 11.73 8.15
C ALA A 118 -2.44 11.49 8.11
N ARG A 119 -1.67 12.47 8.57
CA ARG A 119 -0.21 12.34 8.70
C ARG A 119 0.13 11.76 10.07
N ALA A 120 0.96 10.71 10.09
CA ALA A 120 1.48 10.15 11.33
C ALA A 120 2.65 10.99 11.87
N GLN A 121 2.69 11.16 13.18
CA GLN A 121 3.83 11.79 13.85
C GLN A 121 5.02 10.82 13.93
N ALA A 122 6.23 11.37 13.93
CA ALA A 122 7.46 10.62 14.11
C ALA A 122 8.27 11.21 15.29
N PRO A 123 8.88 10.37 16.16
CA PRO A 123 8.87 8.91 16.11
C PRO A 123 7.53 8.31 16.55
N LEU A 124 7.25 7.08 16.09
CA LEU A 124 6.11 6.30 16.58
C LEU A 124 6.41 5.80 18.01
N PRO A 125 5.39 5.70 18.89
CA PRO A 125 5.59 5.19 20.26
C PRO A 125 6.02 3.72 20.28
N LEU A 126 5.62 2.95 19.26
CA LEU A 126 5.91 1.53 19.10
C LEU A 126 6.21 1.23 17.64
N GLY A 127 7.08 0.24 17.39
CA GLY A 127 7.23 -0.34 16.05
C GLY A 127 5.98 -1.15 15.70
N VAL A 128 5.34 -0.85 14.57
CA VAL A 128 4.11 -1.53 14.14
C VAL A 128 4.40 -2.86 13.45
N THR A 129 5.39 -2.87 12.58
CA THR A 129 5.83 -4.07 11.83
C THR A 129 7.20 -4.57 12.25
N ASP A 130 7.91 -3.75 13.02
CA ASP A 130 9.28 -4.00 13.40
C ASP A 130 9.27 -4.99 14.58
N THR A 131 10.18 -5.96 14.58
CA THR A 131 10.32 -6.88 15.73
C THR A 131 11.02 -6.12 16.85
N VAL A 132 10.26 -5.39 17.66
CA VAL A 132 10.77 -4.61 18.80
C VAL A 132 10.33 -5.28 20.09
N HIS A 133 11.27 -5.53 21.00
CA HIS A 133 10.94 -5.97 22.35
C HIS A 133 10.46 -4.76 23.16
N VAL A 134 9.14 -4.64 23.29
CA VAL A 134 8.50 -3.58 24.07
C VAL A 134 7.79 -4.20 25.27
N ALA A 135 7.91 -3.57 26.43
CA ALA A 135 7.23 -3.97 27.65
C ALA A 135 5.70 -4.01 27.46
N LEU A 136 5.02 -4.90 28.20
CA LEU A 136 3.56 -5.07 28.11
C LEU A 136 2.82 -3.76 28.39
N ASP A 137 3.25 -3.01 29.39
CA ASP A 137 2.60 -1.75 29.79
C ASP A 137 2.58 -0.75 28.62
N THR A 138 3.73 -0.53 27.97
CA THR A 138 3.83 0.37 26.80
C THR A 138 2.95 -0.11 25.63
N ARG A 139 2.72 -1.43 25.50
CA ARG A 139 1.82 -1.99 24.47
C ARG A 139 0.34 -1.83 24.81
N LEU A 140 -0.02 -1.70 26.08
CA LEU A 140 -1.40 -1.49 26.51
C LEU A 140 -1.76 0.00 26.52
N ASP A 141 -0.77 0.87 26.70
CA ASP A 141 -0.92 2.32 26.73
C ASP A 141 -1.05 2.98 25.34
N ASN A 142 -0.81 2.24 24.25
CA ASN A 142 -0.80 2.74 22.87
C ASN A 142 -1.53 1.78 21.92
#